data_AF-A0A078FU81-F1
#
_entry.id   AF-A0A078FU81-F1
#
_cell.length_a   1.000
_cell.length_b   1.000
_cell.length_c   1.000
_cell.angle_alpha   90.00
_cell.angle_beta   90.00
_cell.angle_gamma   90.00
#
_symmetry.space_group_name_H-M   'P 1'
#
loop_
_entity.id
_entity.type
_entity.pdbx_description
1 polymer ?
#
loop_
_entity_poly.entity_id
_entity_poly.type
_entity_poly.pdbx_seq_one_letter_code
_entity_poly.pdbx_strand_id
1 'polypeptide(L)' 'MAKLCNGWNFASNHTFDDDGRIILLWKYPATVRILSQTSQLMTKEQSYGLT' A
#
# COMPACT_ATOMS: atom_id res chain seq x y z
N MET A 1 -15.67 -2.40 4.94
CA MET A 1 -15.48 -1.85 3.58
C MET A 1 -14.87 -0.46 3.72
N ALA A 2 -13.55 -0.31 3.62
CA ALA A 2 -12.92 1.00 3.77
C ALA A 2 -13.22 1.85 2.52
N LYS A 3 -13.97 2.94 2.68
CA LYS A 3 -14.12 3.95 1.63
C LYS A 3 -12.83 4.76 1.57
N LEU A 4 -12.02 4.56 0.53
CA LEU A 4 -10.95 5.50 0.23
C LEU A 4 -11.51 6.72 -0.50
N CYS A 5 -11.00 7.89 -0.16
CA CYS A 5 -11.24 9.13 -0.89
C CYS A 5 -10.66 9.04 -2.31
N ASN A 6 -11.28 9.72 -3.28
CA ASN A 6 -10.84 9.68 -4.68
C ASN A 6 -9.34 10.01 -4.87
N GLY A 7 -8.67 9.20 -5.68
CA GLY A 7 -7.25 9.34 -6.01
C GLY A 7 -6.28 8.78 -4.96
N TRP A 8 -6.78 8.31 -3.82
CA TRP A 8 -5.99 7.59 -2.83
C TRP A 8 -6.04 6.09 -3.08
N ASN A 9 -4.91 5.44 -2.81
CA ASN A 9 -4.70 4.00 -2.89
C ASN A 9 -4.16 3.51 -1.55
N PHE A 10 -4.36 2.22 -1.27
CA PHE A 10 -3.81 1.58 -0.08
C PHE A 10 -3.36 0.14 -0.33
N ALA A 11 -2.50 -0.34 0.56
CA ALA A 11 -2.14 -1.75 0.72
C ALA A 11 -1.92 -2.04 2.20
N SER A 12 -2.20 -3.26 2.64
CA SER A 12 -1.98 -3.70 4.02
C SER A 12 -1.41 -5.10 4.05
N ASN A 13 -0.66 -5.44 5.10
CA ASN A 13 -0.13 -6.80 5.28
C ASN A 13 -1.15 -7.78 5.90
N HIS A 14 -2.44 -7.43 5.87
CA HIS A 14 -3.51 -8.17 6.54
C HIS A 14 -3.63 -9.64 6.09
N THR A 15 -3.04 -10.01 4.95
CA THR A 15 -2.95 -11.41 4.50
C THR A 15 -1.89 -12.24 5.25
N PHE A 16 -0.95 -11.58 5.94
CA PHE A 16 0.14 -12.22 6.71
C PHE A 16 0.07 -11.91 8.21
N ASP A 17 -0.86 -11.05 8.63
CA ASP A 17 -1.12 -10.67 10.01
C ASP A 17 -2.58 -10.29 10.14
N ASP A 18 -3.36 -11.03 10.92
CA ASP A 18 -4.79 -10.76 11.11
C ASP A 18 -5.06 -9.39 11.76
N ASP A 19 -4.06 -8.79 12.44
CA ASP A 19 -4.16 -7.42 12.95
C ASP A 19 -3.92 -6.37 11.85
N GLY A 20 -3.32 -6.74 10.72
CA GLY A 20 -3.03 -5.84 9.60
C GLY A 20 -2.19 -4.62 9.99
N ARG A 21 -1.18 -4.80 10.85
CA ARG A 21 -0.43 -3.73 11.54
C ARG A 21 0.26 -2.74 10.60
N ILE A 22 0.55 -3.13 9.36
CA ILE A 22 1.19 -2.28 8.36
C ILE A 22 0.17 -1.86 7.32
N ILE A 23 -0.03 -0.55 7.20
CA ILE A 23 -0.91 0.07 6.20
C ILE A 23 -0.10 1.10 5.42
N LEU A 24 -0.09 0.96 4.09
CA LEU A 24 0.44 1.93 3.15
C LEU A 24 -0.70 2.74 2.53
N LEU A 25 -0.54 4.06 2.47
CA LEU A 25 -1.45 4.99 1.81
C LEU A 25 -0.66 5.86 0.84
N TRP A 26 -1.16 6.04 -0.38
CA TRP A 26 -0.54 6.93 -1.36
C TRP A 26 -1.56 7.54 -2.32
N LYS A 27 -1.17 8.61 -3.00
CA LYS A 27 -2.00 9.34 -3.96
C LYS A 27 -1.29 9.43 -5.31
N TYR A 28 -2.06 9.47 -6.40
CA TYR A 28 -1.52 9.80 -7.73
C TYR A 28 -0.68 11.11 -7.69
N PRO A 29 0.45 11.22 -8.43
CA PRO A 29 0.97 10.31 -9.46
C PRO A 29 1.86 9.17 -8.94
N ALA A 30 1.93 8.96 -7.64
CA ALA A 30 2.70 7.85 -7.09
C ALA A 30 2.03 6.51 -7.44
N THR A 31 2.80 5.60 -8.03
CA THR A 31 2.42 4.20 -8.22
C THR A 31 3.30 3.36 -7.30
N VAL A 32 2.66 2.50 -6.50
CA VAL A 32 3.35 1.62 -5.54
C VAL A 32 3.11 0.17 -5.96
N ARG A 33 4.18 -0.61 -6.08
CA ARG A 33 4.10 -2.06 -6.24
C ARG A 33 4.67 -2.74 -5.01
N ILE A 34 3.88 -3.62 -4.40
CA ILE A 34 4.32 -4.43 -3.26
C ILE A 34 5.19 -5.56 -3.80
N LEU A 35 6.41 -5.69 -3.29
CA LEU A 35 7.38 -6.71 -3.68
C LEU A 35 7.29 -7.93 -2.78
N SER A 36 7.13 -7.71 -1.48
CA SER A 36 6.96 -8.75 -0.48
C SER A 36 6.22 -8.20 0.74
N GLN A 37 5.57 -9.09 1.48
CA GLN A 37 4.89 -8.77 2.73
C GLN A 37 4.98 -9.94 3.70
N THR A 38 5.12 -9.62 4.99
CA THR A 38 5.07 -10.53 6.14
C THR A 38 4.32 -9.83 7.28
N SER A 39 4.17 -10.47 8.45
CA SER A 39 3.53 -9.81 9.60
C SER A 39 4.26 -8.55 10.09
N GLN A 40 5.58 -8.46 9.90
CA GLN A 40 6.37 -7.35 10.43
C GLN A 40 7.04 -6.49 9.37
N LEU A 41 6.92 -6.84 8.10
CA LEU A 41 7.63 -6.14 7.03
C LEU A 41 6.81 -6.07 5.75
N MET A 42 6.92 -4.94 5.05
CA MET A 42 6.40 -4.78 3.71
C MET A 42 7.43 -4.04 2.86
N THR A 43 7.92 -4.71 1.82
CA THR A 43 8.84 -4.11 0.85
C THR A 43 8.03 -3.62 -0.35
N LYS A 44 8.33 -2.39 -0.78
CA LYS A 44 7.65 -1.76 -1.90
C LYS A 44 8.64 -1.04 -2.80
N GLU A 45 8.28 -0.93 -4.07
CA GLU A 45 8.87 0.05 -4.99
C GLU A 45 7.87 1.16 -5.26
N GLN A 46 8.39 2.37 -5.49
CA GLN A 46 7.60 3.54 -5.80
C GLN A 46 8.13 4.19 -7.08
N SER A 47 7.21 4.50 -7.99
CA SER A 47 7.48 5.29 -9.18
C SER A 47 6.55 6.50 -9.22
N TYR A 48 7.00 7.57 -9.87
CA TYR A 48 6.19 8.75 -10.17
C TYR A 48 6.03 8.82 -11.68
N GLY A 49 4.79 8.82 -12.16
CA GLY A 49 4.53 9.14 -13.57
C GLY A 49 4.85 10.61 -13.80
N LEU A 50 5.80 10.91 -14.70
CA LEU A 50 5.96 12.25 -15.24
C LEU A 50 4.81 12.47 -16.24
N THR A 51 3.92 13.43 -15.97
CA THR A 51 2.97 13.97 -16.95
C THR A 51 3.68 14.74 -18.04
#